data_AF-A0A6V7IGT1-F1
#
_entry.id   AF-A0A6V7IGT1-F1
#
_cell.length_a   1.000
_cell.length_b   1.000
_cell.length_c   1.000
_cell.angle_alpha   90.00
_cell.angle_beta   90.00
_cell.angle_gamma   90.00
#
_symmetry.space_group_name_H-M   'P 1'
#
loop_
_entity.id
_entity.type
_entity.pdbx_description
1 polymer ?
#
loop_
_entity_poly.entity_id
_entity_poly.type
_entity_poly.pdbx_seq_one_letter_code
_entity_poly.pdbx_strand_id
1 'polypeptide(L)' 'WLEEAILNLDPTDPVTREHMGTVLMTLQSQLAAFVNANPTHRTAKSMKMLAMAASALLNQRQ' A
#
# COMPACT_ATOMS: atom_id res chain seq x y z
N TRP A 1 0.87 -2.44 12.26
CA TRP A 1 -0.41 -2.95 11.74
C TRP A 1 -0.47 -2.81 10.22
N LEU A 2 -0.51 -1.61 9.64
CA LEU A 2 -0.56 -1.48 8.16
C LEU A 2 0.71 -1.98 7.44
N GLU A 3 1.89 -1.64 7.97
CA GLU A 3 3.18 -2.13 7.44
C GLU A 3 3.24 -3.66 7.46
N GLU A 4 2.93 -4.25 8.61
CA GLU A 4 2.84 -5.70 8.78
C GLU A 4 1.84 -6.36 7.81
N ALA A 5 0.68 -5.76 7.57
CA ALA A 5 -0.30 -6.31 6.63
C ALA A 5 0.21 -6.35 5.18
N ILE A 6 1.04 -5.37 4.78
CA ILE A 6 1.68 -5.33 3.46
C ILE A 6 2.82 -6.34 3.37
N LEU A 7 3.60 -6.52 4.44
CA LEU A 7 4.71 -7.48 4.48
C LEU A 7 4.24 -8.93 4.47
N ASN A 8 3.08 -9.21 5.08
CA ASN A 8 2.52 -10.55 5.20
C ASN A 8 1.45 -10.88 4.14
N LEU A 9 1.38 -10.06 3.08
CA LEU A 9 0.43 -10.26 1.99
C LEU A 9 0.83 -11.50 1.17
N ASP A 10 -0.01 -12.53 1.15
CA ASP A 10 0.29 -13.80 0.47
C ASP A 10 -0.32 -13.84 -0.95
N PRO A 11 0.49 -13.67 -2.02
CA PRO A 11 0.01 -13.71 -3.40
C PRO A 11 -0.33 -15.11 -3.92
N THR A 12 -0.06 -16.16 -3.14
CA THR A 12 -0.38 -17.54 -3.49
C THR A 12 -1.79 -17.94 -3.07
N ASP A 13 -2.35 -17.25 -2.08
CA ASP A 13 -3.76 -17.41 -1.68
C ASP A 13 -4.70 -16.89 -2.80
N PRO A 14 -5.64 -17.70 -3.30
CA PRO A 14 -6.50 -17.32 -4.43
C PRO A 14 -7.36 -16.08 -4.16
N VAL A 15 -7.89 -15.96 -2.94
CA VAL A 15 -8.76 -14.85 -2.53
C VAL A 15 -7.94 -13.56 -2.46
N THR A 16 -6.76 -13.64 -1.85
CA THR A 16 -5.83 -12.53 -1.74
C THR A 16 -5.37 -12.09 -3.12
N ARG A 17 -5.04 -13.01 -4.03
CA ARG A 17 -4.68 -12.71 -5.42
C ARG A 17 -5.80 -11.99 -6.18
N GLU A 18 -7.05 -12.40 -5.99
CA GLU A 18 -8.21 -11.81 -6.64
C GLU A 18 -8.45 -10.36 -6.20
N HIS A 19 -8.32 -10.09 -4.90
CA HIS A 19 -8.70 -8.79 -4.34
C HIS A 19 -7.53 -7.81 -4.17
N MET A 20 -6.29 -8.30 -4.07
CA MET A 20 -5.14 -7.46 -3.71
C MET A 20 -4.90 -6.29 -4.66
N GLY A 21 -5.18 -6.43 -5.95
CA GLY A 21 -4.99 -5.34 -6.92
C GLY A 21 -5.83 -4.11 -6.54
N THR A 22 -7.13 -4.33 -6.32
CA THR A 22 -8.07 -3.29 -5.90
C THR A 22 -7.71 -2.72 -4.52
N VAL A 23 -7.31 -3.58 -3.58
CA VAL A 23 -6.91 -3.17 -2.22
C VAL A 23 -5.66 -2.29 -2.26
N LEU A 24 -4.62 -2.70 -3.00
CA LEU A 24 -3.36 -1.95 -3.10
C LEU A 24 -3.55 -0.62 -3.84
N MET A 25 -4.38 -0.56 -4.89
CA MET A 25 -4.73 0.70 -5.56
C MET A 25 -5.46 1.66 -4.62
N THR A 26 -6.45 1.15 -3.88
CA THR A 26 -7.23 1.94 -2.92
C THR A 26 -6.37 2.43 -1.77
N LEU A 27 -5.43 1.60 -1.30
CA LEU A 27 -4.47 1.94 -0.27
C LEU A 27 -3.50 3.03 -0.75
N GLN A 28 -2.95 2.90 -1.97
CA GLN A 28 -2.06 3.90 -2.55
C GLN A 28 -2.72 5.28 -2.64
N SER A 29 -3.97 5.33 -3.10
CA SER A 29 -4.78 6.57 -3.16
C SER A 29 -4.94 7.22 -1.78
N GLN A 30 -5.29 6.44 -0.76
CA GLN A 30 -5.47 6.95 0.61
C GLN A 30 -4.16 7.43 1.24
N LEU A 31 -3.06 6.71 1.02
CA LEU A 31 -1.74 7.12 1.53
C LEU A 31 -1.26 8.41 0.86
N ALA A 32 -1.45 8.54 -0.46
CA ALA A 32 -1.13 9.76 -1.19
C ALA A 32 -1.97 10.95 -0.69
N ALA A 33 -3.28 10.76 -0.51
CA ALA A 33 -4.16 11.78 0.04
C ALA A 33 -3.74 12.21 1.46
N PHE A 34 -3.42 11.26 2.33
CA PHE A 34 -2.94 11.55 3.69
C PHE A 34 -1.65 12.37 3.67
N VAL A 35 -0.66 11.96 2.86
CA VAL A 35 0.63 12.64 2.75
C VAL A 35 0.47 14.07 2.23
N ASN A 36 -0.39 14.27 1.23
CA ASN A 36 -0.65 15.60 0.66
C ASN A 36 -1.35 16.52 1.65
N ALA A 37 -2.28 15.99 2.45
CA ALA A 37 -2.97 16.76 3.48
C ALA A 37 -2.09 17.04 4.72
N ASN A 38 -1.07 16.21 4.98
CA ASN A 38 -0.27 16.26 6.20
C ASN A 38 1.25 16.23 5.93
N PRO A 39 1.81 17.19 5.17
CA PRO A 39 3.19 17.12 4.68
C PRO A 39 4.26 17.16 5.79
N THR A 40 3.96 17.74 6.95
CA THR A 40 4.87 17.87 8.11
C THR A 40 4.57 16.87 9.23
N HIS A 41 3.58 16.00 9.06
CA HIS A 41 3.23 15.03 10.09
C HIS A 41 4.35 13.99 10.25
N ARG A 42 4.64 13.60 11.50
CA ARG A 42 5.76 12.72 11.85
C ARG A 42 5.78 11.39 11.08
N THR A 43 4.62 10.89 10.66
CA THR A 43 4.48 9.63 9.92
C THR A 43 4.41 9.80 8.40
N ALA A 44 4.40 11.03 7.87
CA ALA A 44 4.24 11.28 6.43
C ALA A 44 5.34 10.60 5.60
N LYS A 45 6.57 10.55 6.12
CA LYS A 45 7.68 9.80 5.50
C LYS A 45 7.38 8.30 5.41
N SER A 46 6.93 7.67 6.49
CA SER A 46 6.56 6.24 6.50
C SER A 46 5.38 5.97 5.57
N MET A 47 4.38 6.84 5.53
CA MET A 47 3.23 6.70 4.62
C MET A 47 3.65 6.80 3.14
N LYS A 48 4.62 7.67 2.80
CA LYS A 48 5.23 7.68 1.45
C LYS A 48 5.92 6.35 1.13
N MET A 49 6.67 5.79 2.08
CA MET A 49 7.32 4.48 1.88
C MET A 49 6.30 3.36 1.67
N LEU A 50 5.21 3.37 2.44
CA LEU A 50 4.13 2.41 2.28
C LEU A 50 3.44 2.53 0.91
N ALA A 51 3.22 3.76 0.44
CA ALA A 51 2.65 3.99 -0.88
C ALA A 51 3.57 3.42 -1.98
N MET A 52 4.89 3.60 -1.85
CA MET A 52 5.87 3.04 -2.78
C MET A 52 5.90 1.51 -2.74
N ALA A 53 5.83 0.89 -1.54
CA ALA A 53 5.77 -0.56 -1.41
C ALA A 53 4.51 -1.14 -2.07
N ALA A 54 3.35 -0.51 -1.84
CA ALA A 54 2.10 -0.89 -2.50
C ALA A 54 2.18 -0.77 -4.03
N SER A 55 2.80 0.29 -4.56
CA SER A 55 3.07 0.44 -6.00
C SER A 55 3.97 -0.65 -6.56
N ALA A 56 5.03 -1.01 -5.84
CA ALA A 56 5.96 -2.05 -6.28
C ALA A 56 5.27 -3.42 -6.35
N LEU A 57 4.43 -3.74 -5.37
CA LEU A 57 3.62 -4.96 -5.36
C LEU A 57 2.62 -4.98 -6.52
N LEU A 58 1.98 -3.86 -6.86
CA LEU A 58 1.11 -3.76 -8.03
C LEU A 58 1.87 -4.02 -9.34
N ASN A 59 3.05 -3.41 -9.49
CA ASN A 59 3.85 -3.53 -10.72
C ASN A 59 4.49 -4.91 -10.88
N GLN A 60 4.79 -5.64 -9.80
CA GLN A 60 5.27 -7.03 -9.87
C GLN A 60 4.23 -8.01 -10.44
N ARG A 61 2.97 -7.59 -10.58
CA ARG A 61 1.87 -8.42 -11.05
C ARG A 61 1.41 -8.12 -12.48
N GLN A 62 2.00 -7.10 -13.13
CA GLN A 62 1.81 -6.82 -14.55
C GLN A 62 2.84 -7.60 -15.38
#